data_AF-A0A842TKS0-F1
#
_entry.id   AF-A0A842TKS0-F1
#
_cell.length_a   1.000
_cell.length_b   1.000
_cell.length_c   1.000
_cell.angle_alpha   90.00
_cell.angle_beta   90.00
_cell.angle_gamma   90.00
#
_symmetry.space_group_name_H-M   'P 1'
#
loop_
_entity.id
_entity.type
_entity.pdbx_description
1 polymer ?
#
loop_
_entity_poly.entity_id
_entity_poly.type
_entity_poly.pdbx_seq_one_letter_code
_entity_poly.pdbx_strand_id
1 'polypeptide(L)'
;MEKLKNLKKVKNAALSCVSCGQCRNPMWPSKGVFGLCPVYNTDYTPKFEPFFSRGKNTILKGLLWEELSLSEDIATIFFQCTTCGACEEFCHNAKNPNIDFANHKWMEQVKVYEALRADLVENGYALEEHKEMNKALLNFDNPYGRDRSEKLDWAQELDFNIRNASEEPVEALYYVGCTSALSESTRVVAKATARIFNKLGIDFGILGDKEVCCGSVAKRTGNLDAFKRVMEKNLQLFKDLGIKTIVTSCAGCYRTFIKDYKGKLNDLEILHTSEFLIDYCKENNIELKKLQITTTYHDPCHLGRHCDFYYPPRELLDKITGFKEMKRVRENAICCGAGGGVKKAFSELSLEMSIKRVEEAEETEASYLVSTCPFCHRNLLDGIIKKKSNLKMIDLTELIIKSLD
;
A
#
# COMPACT_ATOMS: atom_id res chain seq x y z
N MET A 1 30.69 -9.54 2.29
CA MET A 1 29.48 -9.01 1.64
C MET A 1 29.77 -7.55 1.30
N GLU A 2 29.54 -7.12 0.05
CA GLU A 2 29.81 -5.74 -0.34
C GLU A 2 28.80 -4.81 0.36
N LYS A 3 29.28 -3.87 1.20
CA LYS A 3 28.44 -3.08 2.13
C LYS A 3 27.28 -2.33 1.46
N LEU A 4 27.38 -1.97 0.19
CA LEU A 4 26.38 -1.17 -0.55
C LEU A 4 25.96 -1.83 -1.87
N LYS A 5 25.91 -3.17 -1.90
CA LYS A 5 25.62 -3.96 -3.12
C LYS A 5 24.34 -3.53 -3.82
N ASN A 6 23.26 -3.30 -3.08
CA ASN A 6 21.95 -2.98 -3.66
C ASN A 6 21.88 -1.51 -4.06
N LEU A 7 22.38 -0.60 -3.22
CA LEU A 7 22.42 0.83 -3.51
C LEU A 7 23.28 1.14 -4.75
N LYS A 8 24.43 0.46 -4.91
CA LYS A 8 25.30 0.64 -6.08
C LYS A 8 24.61 0.31 -7.41
N LYS A 9 23.63 -0.61 -7.44
CA LYS A 9 22.84 -0.92 -8.64
C LYS A 9 21.93 0.22 -9.09
N VAL A 10 21.57 1.12 -8.17
CA VAL A 10 20.71 2.29 -8.42
C VAL A 10 21.46 3.60 -8.17
N LYS A 11 22.80 3.58 -8.21
CA LYS A 11 23.66 4.73 -7.89
C LYS A 11 23.32 5.98 -8.72
N ASN A 12 23.02 5.83 -10.01
CA ASN A 12 22.72 6.97 -10.87
C ASN A 12 21.46 7.70 -10.37
N ALA A 13 20.43 6.94 -9.99
CA ALA A 13 19.23 7.50 -9.38
C ALA A 13 19.53 8.14 -8.01
N ALA A 14 20.35 7.50 -7.17
CA ALA A 14 20.73 8.07 -5.87
C ALA A 14 21.51 9.40 -6.00
N LEU A 15 22.37 9.53 -7.01
CA LEU A 15 23.21 10.72 -7.23
C LEU A 15 22.46 11.87 -7.94
N SER A 16 21.29 11.62 -8.52
CA SER A 16 20.55 12.58 -9.36
C SER A 16 19.82 13.67 -8.59
N CYS A 17 19.79 13.61 -7.26
CA CYS A 17 19.13 14.63 -6.44
C CYS A 17 19.95 15.93 -6.47
N VAL A 18 19.32 17.05 -6.84
CA VAL A 18 19.94 18.39 -6.85
C VAL A 18 19.72 19.18 -5.55
N SER A 19 19.16 18.55 -4.51
CA SER A 19 18.96 19.12 -3.18
C SER A 19 18.13 20.42 -3.11
N CYS A 20 17.21 20.64 -4.05
CA CYS A 20 16.36 21.85 -4.08
C CYS A 20 15.36 21.96 -2.90
N GLY A 21 14.98 20.83 -2.29
CA GLY A 21 14.11 20.82 -1.09
C GLY A 21 12.60 20.77 -1.34
N GLN A 22 12.13 20.84 -2.60
CA GLN A 22 10.70 20.76 -2.93
C GLN A 22 10.04 19.46 -2.46
N CYS A 23 10.78 18.37 -2.36
CA CYS A 23 10.28 17.10 -1.82
C CYS A 23 9.88 17.15 -0.33
N ARG A 24 10.32 18.17 0.43
CA ARG A 24 9.98 18.37 1.84
C ARG A 24 8.70 19.18 1.98
N ASN A 25 8.69 20.36 1.38
CA ASN A 25 7.55 21.28 1.41
C ASN A 25 7.27 21.78 -0.01
N PRO A 26 6.66 20.95 -0.87
CA PRO A 26 6.21 21.45 -2.15
C PRO A 26 5.14 22.49 -1.86
N MET A 27 5.46 23.72 -2.24
CA MET A 27 4.51 24.81 -2.20
C MET A 27 3.84 24.83 -3.56
N TRP A 28 2.58 24.43 -3.62
CA TRP A 28 1.73 24.71 -4.78
C TRP A 28 0.57 25.61 -4.33
N PRO A 29 0.83 26.92 -4.10
CA PRO A 29 -0.17 27.82 -3.53
C PRO A 29 -1.44 27.88 -4.37
N SER A 30 -1.32 27.83 -5.70
CA SER A 30 -2.47 27.84 -6.62
C SER A 30 -3.37 26.62 -6.52
N LYS A 31 -2.90 25.51 -5.92
CA LYS A 31 -3.70 24.32 -5.59
C LYS A 31 -3.95 24.16 -4.09
N GLY A 32 -3.50 25.12 -3.27
CA GLY A 32 -3.58 25.07 -1.81
C GLY A 32 -2.82 23.90 -1.17
N VAL A 33 -1.88 23.27 -1.89
CA VAL A 33 -1.12 22.11 -1.42
C VAL A 33 0.19 22.57 -0.78
N PHE A 34 0.36 22.19 0.48
CA PHE A 34 1.55 22.47 1.29
C PHE A 34 1.93 21.20 2.06
N GLY A 35 3.23 20.91 2.22
CA GLY A 35 3.73 19.79 3.04
C GLY A 35 3.22 18.41 2.62
N LEU A 36 3.94 17.73 1.73
CA LEU A 36 3.53 16.41 1.21
C LEU A 36 4.19 15.23 1.91
N CYS A 37 5.35 15.44 2.54
CA CYS A 37 5.98 14.37 3.30
C CYS A 37 5.15 14.13 4.58
N PRO A 38 4.52 12.95 4.74
CA PRO A 38 3.65 12.72 5.89
C PRO A 38 4.45 12.75 7.20
N VAL A 39 5.71 12.30 7.17
CA VAL A 39 6.66 12.36 8.30
C VAL A 39 7.05 13.79 8.68
N TYR A 40 7.03 14.73 7.72
CA TYR A 40 7.31 16.15 8.02
C TYR A 40 6.16 16.82 8.77
N ASN A 41 4.94 16.36 8.51
CA ASN A 41 3.71 16.92 9.05
C ASN A 41 3.37 16.40 10.46
N THR A 42 4.23 15.56 11.04
CA THR A 42 4.15 15.06 12.42
C THR A 42 5.08 15.83 13.34
N ASP A 43 4.77 15.86 14.63
CA ASP A 43 5.65 16.40 15.66
C ASP A 43 6.63 15.33 16.19
N TYR A 44 6.40 14.06 15.86
CA TYR A 44 7.29 12.94 16.17
C TYR A 44 8.74 13.14 15.70
N THR A 45 8.97 13.73 14.52
CA THR A 45 10.33 13.93 14.01
C THR A 45 10.84 15.34 14.32
N PRO A 46 12.15 15.53 14.56
CA PRO A 46 12.76 16.84 14.86
C PRO A 46 12.64 17.90 13.75
N LYS A 47 11.98 17.60 12.62
CA LYS A 47 11.87 18.48 11.44
C LYS A 47 13.22 18.92 10.84
N PHE A 48 14.29 18.17 11.14
CA PHE A 48 15.60 18.30 10.51
C PHE A 48 15.72 17.52 9.20
N GLU A 49 16.63 17.96 8.34
CA GLU A 49 16.80 17.44 6.98
C GLU A 49 16.93 15.92 6.83
N PRO A 50 17.68 15.21 7.69
CA PRO A 50 17.87 13.76 7.53
C PRO A 50 16.57 12.95 7.45
N PHE A 51 15.48 13.42 8.07
CA PHE A 51 14.22 12.68 8.10
C PHE A 51 13.42 12.78 6.78
N PHE A 52 13.77 13.74 5.91
CA PHE A 52 13.06 14.01 4.66
C PHE A 52 13.91 13.68 3.44
N SER A 53 13.26 13.68 2.28
CA SER A 53 13.89 13.17 1.06
C SER A 53 15.18 13.91 0.69
N ARG A 54 15.25 15.24 0.87
CA ARG A 54 16.50 16.00 0.60
C ARG A 54 17.67 15.49 1.44
N GLY A 55 17.55 15.50 2.77
CA GLY A 55 18.63 15.04 3.65
C GLY A 55 18.94 13.55 3.48
N LYS A 56 17.93 12.70 3.24
CA LYS A 56 18.15 11.29 2.88
C LYS A 56 19.01 11.14 1.63
N ASN A 57 18.78 11.94 0.60
CA ASN A 57 19.61 11.94 -0.60
C ASN A 57 21.04 12.45 -0.33
N THR A 58 21.23 13.42 0.58
CA THR A 58 22.58 13.81 1.03
C THR A 58 23.30 12.65 1.72
N ILE A 59 22.62 11.91 2.60
CA ILE A 59 23.17 10.72 3.27
C ILE A 59 23.55 9.66 2.23
N LEU A 60 22.69 9.40 1.25
CA LEU A 60 22.96 8.43 0.16
C LEU A 60 24.22 8.80 -0.62
N LYS A 61 24.44 10.08 -0.91
CA LYS A 61 25.66 10.56 -1.56
C LYS A 61 26.89 10.33 -0.68
N GLY A 62 26.83 10.70 0.59
CA GLY A 62 27.93 10.46 1.54
C GLY A 62 28.29 8.97 1.67
N LEU A 63 27.29 8.08 1.65
CA LEU A 63 27.51 6.63 1.63
C LEU A 63 28.19 6.17 0.33
N LEU A 64 27.75 6.69 -0.83
CA LEU A 64 28.31 6.34 -2.14
C LEU A 64 29.70 6.92 -2.41
N TRP A 65 30.03 8.05 -1.78
CA TRP A 65 31.35 8.69 -1.81
C TRP A 65 32.28 8.23 -0.70
N GLU A 66 31.83 7.27 0.13
CA GLU A 66 32.61 6.70 1.23
C GLU A 66 32.98 7.72 2.34
N GLU A 67 32.26 8.85 2.40
CA GLU A 67 32.34 9.87 3.46
C GLU A 67 31.53 9.48 4.69
N LEU A 68 30.52 8.61 4.51
CA LEU A 68 29.70 8.04 5.57
C LEU A 68 29.77 6.52 5.53
N SER A 69 29.60 5.90 6.70
CA SER A 69 29.41 4.46 6.85
C SER A 69 27.98 4.14 7.28
N LEU A 70 27.51 2.93 6.98
CA LEU A 70 26.25 2.43 7.51
C LEU A 70 26.28 2.49 9.05
N SER A 71 25.16 2.84 9.65
CA SER A 71 25.00 2.96 11.10
C SER A 71 23.55 2.75 11.52
N GLU A 72 23.34 2.55 12.81
CA GLU A 72 22.00 2.46 13.43
C GLU A 72 21.20 3.76 13.27
N ASP A 73 21.85 4.92 13.31
CA ASP A 73 21.21 6.22 13.08
C ASP A 73 20.66 6.33 11.65
N ILE A 74 21.47 5.95 10.65
CA ILE A 74 21.03 5.91 9.25
C ILE A 74 19.88 4.93 9.09
N ALA A 75 19.95 3.75 9.71
CA ALA A 75 18.86 2.79 9.71
C ALA A 75 17.56 3.42 10.25
N THR A 76 17.61 4.01 11.43
CA THR A 76 16.48 4.66 12.10
C THR A 76 15.86 5.75 11.22
N ILE A 77 16.68 6.59 10.59
CA ILE A 77 16.22 7.65 9.68
C ILE A 77 15.50 7.07 8.45
N PHE A 78 16.09 6.05 7.82
CA PHE A 78 15.54 5.48 6.59
C PHE A 78 14.30 4.65 6.86
N PHE A 79 14.23 3.90 7.95
CA PHE A 79 13.09 3.04 8.29
C PHE A 79 11.83 3.80 8.74
N GLN A 80 11.95 5.07 9.18
CA GLN A 80 10.80 5.96 9.41
C GLN A 80 10.07 6.38 8.12
N CYS A 81 10.64 6.15 6.95
CA CYS A 81 9.95 6.42 5.69
C CYS A 81 8.81 5.41 5.43
N THR A 82 7.62 5.87 5.06
CA THR A 82 6.54 4.95 4.63
C THR A 82 6.73 4.43 3.20
N THR A 83 7.78 4.87 2.49
CA THR A 83 8.06 4.60 1.07
C THR A 83 6.87 4.93 0.15
N CYS A 84 6.07 5.94 0.51
CA CYS A 84 4.79 6.25 -0.16
C CYS A 84 4.90 6.97 -1.51
N GLY A 85 6.11 7.31 -1.96
CA GLY A 85 6.34 7.96 -3.27
C GLY A 85 6.04 9.46 -3.34
N ALA A 86 5.56 10.11 -2.28
CA ALA A 86 5.20 11.54 -2.34
C ALA A 86 6.38 12.44 -2.79
N CYS A 87 7.60 12.12 -2.36
CA CYS A 87 8.79 12.88 -2.77
C CYS A 87 9.24 12.60 -4.20
N GLU A 88 8.81 11.49 -4.79
CA GLU A 88 9.12 11.09 -6.17
C GLU A 88 8.17 11.80 -7.12
N GLU A 89 6.87 11.75 -6.82
CA GLU A 89 5.81 12.41 -7.59
C GLU A 89 6.07 13.91 -7.84
N PHE A 90 6.51 14.64 -6.82
CA PHE A 90 6.75 16.09 -6.90
C PHE A 90 8.17 16.45 -7.32
N CYS A 91 9.04 15.47 -7.54
CA CYS A 91 10.41 15.74 -7.91
C CYS A 91 10.48 16.00 -9.41
N HIS A 92 10.91 17.21 -9.79
CA HIS A 92 11.18 17.54 -11.19
C HIS A 92 12.20 16.59 -11.84
N ASN A 93 13.13 16.01 -11.06
CA ASN A 93 14.09 15.03 -11.57
C ASN A 93 13.56 13.58 -11.62
N ALA A 94 12.34 13.31 -11.13
CA ALA A 94 11.77 11.96 -11.15
C ALA A 94 11.51 11.45 -12.56
N LYS A 95 11.43 10.12 -12.67
CA LYS A 95 11.08 9.43 -13.90
C LYS A 95 9.63 9.66 -14.28
N ASN A 96 9.37 10.80 -14.93
CA ASN A 96 8.11 11.07 -15.59
C ASN A 96 8.22 10.77 -17.10
N PRO A 97 7.51 9.76 -17.63
CA PRO A 97 7.53 9.46 -19.06
C PRO A 97 6.97 10.59 -19.93
N ASN A 98 6.16 11.49 -19.35
CA ASN A 98 5.51 12.60 -20.04
C ASN A 98 6.33 13.91 -20.04
N ILE A 99 7.51 13.94 -19.40
CA ILE A 99 8.38 15.13 -19.32
C ILE A 99 9.77 14.76 -19.85
N ASP A 100 10.12 15.23 -21.05
CA ASP A 100 11.39 14.93 -21.71
C ASP A 100 12.33 16.15 -21.73
N PHE A 101 12.91 16.46 -20.58
CA PHE A 101 14.04 17.39 -20.49
C PHE A 101 15.32 16.60 -20.24
N ALA A 102 16.45 17.03 -20.79
CA ALA A 102 17.74 16.33 -20.72
C ALA A 102 18.19 15.95 -19.28
N ASN A 103 17.75 16.70 -18.26
CA ASN A 103 18.08 16.48 -16.85
C ASN A 103 16.94 15.87 -16.01
N HIS A 104 15.82 15.52 -16.66
CA HIS A 104 14.63 14.94 -16.03
C HIS A 104 14.55 13.48 -16.48
N LYS A 105 14.10 12.56 -15.61
CA LYS A 105 14.01 11.08 -15.77
C LYS A 105 14.96 10.20 -14.95
N TRP A 106 15.69 10.75 -14.00
CA TRP A 106 16.78 10.02 -13.34
C TRP A 106 16.47 9.53 -11.93
N MET A 107 15.53 10.16 -11.22
CA MET A 107 15.22 9.78 -9.84
C MET A 107 14.12 8.72 -9.75
N GLU A 108 14.39 7.67 -8.96
CA GLU A 108 13.44 6.65 -8.50
C GLU A 108 13.58 6.55 -6.96
N GLN A 109 13.17 7.59 -6.20
CA GLN A 109 13.49 7.71 -4.77
C GLN A 109 13.04 6.49 -3.95
N VAL A 110 11.84 5.96 -4.22
CA VAL A 110 11.32 4.79 -3.51
C VAL A 110 12.28 3.61 -3.67
N LYS A 111 12.72 3.35 -4.90
CA LYS A 111 13.63 2.24 -5.23
C LYS A 111 15.01 2.43 -4.61
N VAL A 112 15.50 3.67 -4.59
CA VAL A 112 16.77 4.01 -3.92
C VAL A 112 16.68 3.75 -2.41
N TYR A 113 15.57 4.12 -1.76
CA TYR A 113 15.37 3.89 -0.33
C TYR A 113 15.19 2.42 -0.01
N GLU A 114 14.43 1.67 -0.82
CA GLU A 114 14.34 0.21 -0.70
C GLU A 114 15.71 -0.47 -0.87
N ALA A 115 16.55 0.02 -1.78
CA ALA A 115 17.90 -0.52 -1.99
C ALA A 115 18.82 -0.28 -0.80
N LEU A 116 18.84 0.94 -0.23
CA LEU A 116 19.62 1.20 0.98
C LEU A 116 19.09 0.38 2.17
N ARG A 117 17.75 0.25 2.33
CA ARG A 117 17.17 -0.60 3.37
C ARG A 117 17.62 -2.05 3.25
N ALA A 118 17.73 -2.58 2.03
CA ALA A 118 18.27 -3.92 1.82
C ALA A 118 19.73 -4.01 2.26
N ASP A 119 20.57 -3.04 1.90
CA ASP A 119 21.97 -3.01 2.35
C ASP A 119 22.08 -2.88 3.89
N LEU A 120 21.23 -2.08 4.52
CA LEU A 120 21.15 -1.97 5.98
C LEU A 120 20.81 -3.32 6.64
N VAL A 121 19.81 -4.03 6.11
CA VAL A 121 19.41 -5.36 6.62
C VAL A 121 20.53 -6.38 6.43
N GLU A 122 21.12 -6.45 5.23
CA GLU A 122 22.22 -7.37 4.92
C GLU A 122 23.43 -7.13 5.85
N ASN A 123 23.68 -5.89 6.28
CA ASN A 123 24.79 -5.54 7.16
C ASN A 123 24.42 -5.49 8.66
N GLY A 124 23.28 -6.06 9.06
CA GLY A 124 22.92 -6.25 10.47
C GLY A 124 22.17 -5.08 11.13
N TYR A 125 21.86 -4.02 10.40
CA TYR A 125 21.16 -2.82 10.89
C TYR A 125 19.63 -2.88 10.72
N ALA A 126 19.06 -4.08 10.57
CA ALA A 126 17.60 -4.24 10.58
C ALA A 126 17.03 -3.90 11.96
N LEU A 127 15.88 -3.22 12.01
CA LEU A 127 15.17 -2.97 13.27
C LEU A 127 14.63 -4.28 13.84
N GLU A 128 14.63 -4.43 15.17
CA GLU A 128 14.14 -5.64 15.84
C GLU A 128 12.69 -5.96 15.46
N GLU A 129 11.83 -4.94 15.42
CA GLU A 129 10.42 -5.11 15.08
C GLU A 129 10.22 -5.56 13.63
N HIS A 130 11.14 -5.20 12.72
CA HIS A 130 11.15 -5.69 11.34
C HIS A 130 11.72 -7.10 11.25
N LYS A 131 12.72 -7.46 12.07
CA LYS A 131 13.23 -8.83 12.16
C LYS A 131 12.14 -9.80 12.61
N GLU A 132 11.38 -9.45 13.65
CA GLU A 132 10.23 -10.24 14.12
C GLU A 132 9.20 -10.49 13.01
N MET A 133 8.81 -9.42 12.31
CA MET A 133 7.79 -9.50 11.26
C MET A 133 8.26 -10.36 10.08
N ASN A 134 9.53 -10.26 9.71
CA ASN A 134 10.10 -11.07 8.64
C ASN A 134 10.30 -12.53 9.07
N LYS A 135 10.66 -12.80 10.33
CA LYS A 135 10.70 -14.15 10.89
C LYS A 135 9.31 -14.79 10.89
N ALA A 136 8.28 -14.04 11.27
CA ALA A 136 6.90 -14.48 11.17
C ALA A 136 6.51 -14.83 9.72
N LEU A 137 6.89 -13.99 8.75
CA LEU A 137 6.66 -14.25 7.33
C LEU A 137 7.35 -15.54 6.85
N LEU A 138 8.57 -15.83 7.32
CA LEU A 138 9.30 -17.05 6.98
C LEU A 138 8.69 -18.31 7.59
N ASN A 139 8.13 -18.22 8.80
CA ASN A 139 7.64 -19.37 9.54
C ASN A 139 6.16 -19.68 9.26
N PHE A 140 5.33 -18.64 9.11
CA PHE A 140 3.87 -18.75 9.02
C PHE A 140 3.30 -18.28 7.67
N ASP A 141 4.17 -17.90 6.73
CA ASP A 141 3.79 -17.32 5.43
C ASP A 141 2.91 -16.05 5.54
N ASN A 142 2.89 -15.40 6.71
CA ASN A 142 2.22 -14.13 6.96
C ASN A 142 3.00 -13.27 7.98
N PRO A 143 2.94 -11.92 7.89
CA PRO A 143 3.72 -11.04 8.74
C PRO A 143 3.17 -10.89 10.17
N TYR A 144 2.00 -11.47 10.48
CA TYR A 144 1.37 -11.38 11.78
C TYR A 144 1.77 -12.51 12.74
N GLY A 145 2.43 -13.56 12.23
CA GLY A 145 2.84 -14.73 13.03
C GLY A 145 1.67 -15.58 13.50
N ARG A 146 0.51 -15.45 12.84
CA ARG A 146 -0.71 -16.22 13.14
C ARG A 146 -0.70 -17.53 12.36
N ASP A 147 -1.43 -18.52 12.84
CA ASP A 147 -1.60 -19.78 12.12
C ASP A 147 -2.31 -19.52 10.78
N ARG A 148 -1.97 -20.30 9.76
CA ARG A 148 -2.53 -20.11 8.41
C ARG A 148 -4.00 -20.54 8.33
N SER A 149 -4.41 -21.49 9.16
CA SER A 149 -5.81 -21.93 9.24
C SER A 149 -6.75 -20.78 9.63
N GLU A 150 -6.28 -19.82 10.43
CA GLU A 150 -7.04 -18.63 10.84
C GLU A 150 -7.43 -17.72 9.67
N LYS A 151 -6.86 -17.92 8.47
CA LYS A 151 -7.28 -17.22 7.25
C LYS A 151 -8.65 -17.65 6.73
N LEU A 152 -9.22 -18.75 7.24
CA LEU A 152 -10.55 -19.23 6.90
C LEU A 152 -11.63 -18.73 7.87
N ASP A 153 -11.27 -18.21 9.05
CA ASP A 153 -12.23 -17.79 10.09
C ASP A 153 -13.31 -16.84 9.56
N TRP A 154 -12.93 -15.83 8.76
CA TRP A 154 -13.88 -14.84 8.25
C TRP A 154 -14.87 -15.44 7.24
N ALA A 155 -14.49 -16.52 6.56
CA ALA A 155 -15.34 -17.21 5.60
C ALA A 155 -16.40 -18.07 6.31
N GLN A 156 -16.11 -18.56 7.52
CA GLN A 156 -17.07 -19.30 8.35
C GLN A 156 -18.24 -18.42 8.84
N GLU A 157 -18.07 -17.09 8.82
CA GLU A 157 -19.12 -16.13 9.17
C GLU A 157 -20.07 -15.80 8.00
N LEU A 158 -19.89 -16.44 6.84
CA LEU A 158 -20.75 -16.28 5.67
C LEU A 158 -21.88 -17.32 5.69
N ASP A 159 -22.98 -16.96 5.03
CA ASP A 159 -24.17 -17.78 4.83
C ASP A 159 -24.10 -18.68 3.59
N PHE A 160 -22.94 -18.73 2.92
CA PHE A 160 -22.64 -19.56 1.76
C PHE A 160 -21.19 -20.05 1.80
N ASN A 161 -20.92 -21.14 1.08
CA ASN A 161 -19.58 -21.71 0.98
C ASN A 161 -18.78 -21.05 -0.15
N ILE A 162 -17.50 -20.78 0.11
CA ILE A 162 -16.55 -20.32 -0.91
C ILE A 162 -15.70 -21.50 -1.36
N ARG A 163 -15.52 -21.64 -2.67
CA ARG A 163 -14.65 -22.67 -3.27
C ARG A 163 -13.19 -22.50 -2.86
N ASN A 164 -12.50 -23.63 -2.66
CA ASN A 164 -11.07 -23.64 -2.43
C ASN A 164 -10.34 -23.76 -3.77
N ALA A 165 -9.72 -22.65 -4.21
CA ALA A 165 -8.96 -22.61 -5.46
C ALA A 165 -7.73 -23.54 -5.48
N SER A 166 -7.36 -24.11 -4.33
CA SER A 166 -6.30 -25.13 -4.23
C SER A 166 -6.79 -26.56 -4.52
N GLU A 167 -8.10 -26.77 -4.54
CA GLU A 167 -8.74 -28.09 -4.71
C GLU A 167 -9.48 -28.18 -6.04
N GLU A 168 -10.08 -27.07 -6.49
CA GLU A 168 -10.83 -27.01 -7.74
C GLU A 168 -10.51 -25.73 -8.54
N PRO A 169 -10.56 -25.79 -9.89
CA PRO A 169 -10.34 -24.61 -10.73
C PRO A 169 -11.41 -23.54 -10.54
N VAL A 170 -11.01 -22.27 -10.66
CA VAL A 170 -11.90 -21.10 -10.57
C VAL A 170 -11.54 -20.08 -11.64
N GLU A 171 -12.51 -19.34 -12.16
CA GLU A 171 -12.22 -18.25 -13.12
C GLU A 171 -11.46 -17.10 -12.46
N ALA A 172 -11.91 -16.66 -11.28
CA ALA A 172 -11.27 -15.59 -10.51
C ALA A 172 -10.76 -16.08 -9.15
N LEU A 173 -9.45 -15.96 -8.90
CA LEU A 173 -8.92 -16.10 -7.55
C LEU A 173 -9.10 -14.79 -6.79
N TYR A 174 -9.94 -14.80 -5.74
CA TYR A 174 -9.96 -13.72 -4.77
C TYR A 174 -8.76 -13.87 -3.82
N TYR A 175 -7.72 -13.07 -4.06
CA TYR A 175 -6.54 -13.01 -3.21
C TYR A 175 -6.78 -12.04 -2.05
N VAL A 176 -7.21 -12.62 -0.93
CA VAL A 176 -7.68 -11.94 0.29
C VAL A 176 -6.54 -11.16 0.95
N GLY A 177 -5.36 -11.76 0.98
CA GLY A 177 -4.19 -11.21 1.65
C GLY A 177 -4.27 -11.30 3.17
N CYS A 178 -3.17 -10.91 3.83
CA CYS A 178 -3.01 -11.15 5.26
C CYS A 178 -3.86 -10.21 6.13
N THR A 179 -3.96 -8.92 5.80
CA THR A 179 -4.63 -7.95 6.67
C THR A 179 -6.12 -8.22 6.74
N SER A 180 -6.80 -8.38 5.59
CA SER A 180 -8.24 -8.69 5.58
C SER A 180 -8.55 -10.03 6.23
N ALA A 181 -7.76 -11.08 5.99
CA ALA A 181 -8.03 -12.40 6.56
C ALA A 181 -7.78 -12.45 8.09
N LEU A 182 -6.69 -11.82 8.55
CA LEU A 182 -6.17 -12.02 9.91
C LEU A 182 -6.35 -10.82 10.85
N SER A 183 -6.85 -9.67 10.42
CA SER A 183 -7.15 -8.53 11.31
C SER A 183 -8.66 -8.35 11.43
N GLU A 184 -9.17 -8.46 12.66
CA GLU A 184 -10.62 -8.38 12.96
C GLU A 184 -11.27 -7.11 12.40
N SER A 185 -10.64 -5.95 12.60
CA SER A 185 -11.13 -4.66 12.10
C SER A 185 -11.23 -4.55 10.58
N THR A 186 -10.66 -5.49 9.82
CA THR A 186 -10.68 -5.47 8.35
C THR A 186 -11.22 -6.76 7.73
N ARG A 187 -11.65 -7.75 8.53
CA ARG A 187 -12.34 -8.96 8.03
C ARG A 187 -13.61 -8.63 7.27
N VAL A 188 -14.23 -7.49 7.61
CA VAL A 188 -15.40 -6.97 6.88
C VAL A 188 -15.12 -6.76 5.39
N VAL A 189 -13.89 -6.41 4.99
CA VAL A 189 -13.52 -6.24 3.58
C VAL A 189 -13.57 -7.55 2.82
N ALA A 190 -13.04 -8.63 3.42
CA ALA A 190 -13.07 -9.97 2.82
C ALA A 190 -14.52 -10.47 2.68
N LYS A 191 -15.31 -10.33 3.75
CA LYS A 191 -16.73 -10.71 3.76
C LYS A 191 -17.56 -9.94 2.74
N ALA A 192 -17.38 -8.61 2.67
CA ALA A 192 -18.10 -7.78 1.72
C ALA A 192 -17.73 -8.12 0.27
N THR A 193 -16.44 -8.32 -0.02
CA THR A 193 -15.99 -8.72 -1.36
C THR A 193 -16.59 -10.07 -1.76
N ALA A 194 -16.52 -11.09 -0.90
CA ALA A 194 -17.10 -12.41 -1.17
C ALA A 194 -18.62 -12.36 -1.35
N ARG A 195 -19.34 -11.58 -0.53
CA ARG A 195 -20.79 -11.38 -0.66
C ARG A 195 -21.17 -10.74 -1.99
N ILE A 196 -20.40 -9.76 -2.46
CA ILE A 196 -20.62 -9.16 -3.79
C ILE A 196 -20.45 -10.22 -4.86
N PHE A 197 -19.34 -10.97 -4.83
CA PHE A 197 -19.05 -11.96 -5.87
C PHE A 197 -20.13 -13.05 -5.91
N ASN A 198 -20.55 -13.56 -4.75
CA ASN A 198 -21.65 -14.51 -4.65
C ASN A 198 -22.98 -13.93 -5.15
N LYS A 199 -23.34 -12.71 -4.73
CA LYS A 199 -24.60 -12.06 -5.14
C LYS A 199 -24.66 -11.80 -6.65
N LEU A 200 -23.52 -11.53 -7.27
CA LEU A 200 -23.39 -11.27 -8.70
C LEU A 200 -23.16 -12.53 -9.55
N GLY A 201 -23.11 -13.72 -8.93
CA GLY A 201 -22.89 -14.99 -9.63
C GLY A 201 -21.49 -15.14 -10.23
N ILE A 202 -20.49 -14.43 -9.69
CA ILE A 202 -19.11 -14.49 -10.18
C ILE A 202 -18.50 -15.85 -9.81
N ASP A 203 -17.84 -16.50 -10.77
CA ASP A 203 -17.12 -17.76 -10.55
C ASP A 203 -15.79 -17.51 -9.83
N PHE A 204 -15.79 -17.51 -8.50
CA PHE A 204 -14.59 -17.23 -7.69
C PHE A 204 -14.23 -18.32 -6.68
N GLY A 205 -12.99 -18.26 -6.18
CA GLY A 205 -12.53 -19.04 -5.02
C GLY A 205 -11.44 -18.31 -4.24
N ILE A 206 -11.04 -18.91 -3.12
CA ILE A 206 -9.95 -18.41 -2.24
C ILE A 206 -8.92 -19.52 -1.99
N LEU A 207 -7.72 -19.15 -1.55
CA LEU A 207 -6.65 -20.12 -1.22
C LEU A 207 -6.68 -20.57 0.25
N GLY A 208 -7.44 -19.92 1.13
CA GLY A 208 -7.52 -20.28 2.55
C GLY A 208 -6.16 -20.33 3.25
N ASP A 209 -5.87 -21.48 3.90
CA ASP A 209 -4.61 -21.76 4.60
C ASP A 209 -3.40 -21.89 3.66
N LYS A 210 -3.63 -22.12 2.36
CA LYS A 210 -2.57 -22.16 1.33
C LYS A 210 -2.15 -20.77 0.88
N GLU A 211 -2.90 -19.72 1.19
CA GLU A 211 -2.55 -18.37 0.76
C GLU A 211 -1.25 -17.90 1.43
N VAL A 212 -0.19 -17.76 0.65
CA VAL A 212 1.10 -17.19 1.09
C VAL A 212 1.05 -15.68 0.94
N CYS A 213 1.60 -14.91 1.88
CA CYS A 213 1.67 -13.45 1.79
C CYS A 213 2.34 -12.95 0.49
N CYS A 214 1.88 -11.83 -0.05
CA CYS A 214 2.45 -11.21 -1.26
C CYS A 214 3.90 -10.74 -1.09
N GLY A 215 4.39 -10.58 0.14
CA GLY A 215 5.77 -10.18 0.44
C GLY A 215 6.02 -8.67 0.46
N SER A 216 4.98 -7.84 0.28
CA SER A 216 5.09 -6.37 0.27
C SER A 216 5.92 -5.83 1.44
N VAL A 217 5.63 -6.31 2.66
CA VAL A 217 6.33 -5.92 3.89
C VAL A 217 7.83 -6.22 3.82
N ALA A 218 8.21 -7.45 3.48
CA ALA A 218 9.61 -7.87 3.44
C ALA A 218 10.40 -7.02 2.44
N LYS A 219 9.79 -6.77 1.28
CA LYS A 219 10.38 -5.92 0.26
C LYS A 219 10.62 -4.49 0.76
N ARG A 220 9.66 -3.86 1.45
CA ARG A 220 9.82 -2.48 1.93
C ARG A 220 10.71 -2.36 3.16
N THR A 221 10.79 -3.39 3.98
CA THR A 221 11.68 -3.44 5.15
C THR A 221 13.11 -3.88 4.81
N GLY A 222 13.39 -4.19 3.55
CA GLY A 222 14.73 -4.52 3.07
C GLY A 222 15.12 -5.99 3.21
N ASN A 223 14.24 -6.86 3.73
CA ASN A 223 14.53 -8.29 3.83
C ASN A 223 14.27 -8.99 2.49
N LEU A 224 15.25 -8.91 1.58
CA LEU A 224 15.12 -9.42 0.21
C LEU A 224 15.03 -10.95 0.16
N ASP A 225 15.63 -11.67 1.11
CA ASP A 225 15.55 -13.14 1.17
C ASP A 225 14.14 -13.60 1.53
N ALA A 226 13.53 -12.98 2.56
CA ALA A 226 12.15 -13.26 2.92
C ALA A 226 11.18 -12.90 1.79
N PHE A 227 11.42 -11.77 1.10
CA PHE A 227 10.64 -11.38 -0.08
C PHE A 227 10.76 -12.41 -1.22
N LYS A 228 12.00 -12.82 -1.55
CA LYS A 228 12.26 -13.78 -2.63
C LYS A 228 11.57 -15.12 -2.36
N ARG A 229 11.66 -15.65 -1.13
CA ARG A 229 11.01 -16.90 -0.73
C ARG A 229 9.50 -16.86 -0.97
N VAL A 230 8.81 -15.83 -0.49
CA VAL A 230 7.34 -15.77 -0.64
C VAL A 230 6.93 -15.48 -2.07
N MET A 231 7.71 -14.70 -2.82
CA MET A 231 7.50 -14.51 -4.25
C MET A 231 7.60 -15.82 -5.02
N GLU A 232 8.66 -16.61 -4.81
CA GLU A 232 8.84 -17.89 -5.49
C GLU A 232 7.71 -18.88 -5.14
N LYS A 233 7.31 -18.94 -3.86
CA LYS A 233 6.14 -19.74 -3.45
C LYS A 233 4.85 -19.32 -4.14
N ASN A 234 4.55 -18.02 -4.20
CA ASN A 234 3.35 -17.51 -4.88
C ASN A 234 3.39 -17.83 -6.38
N LEU A 235 4.53 -17.61 -7.05
CA LEU A 235 4.67 -17.90 -8.49
C LEU A 235 4.45 -19.39 -8.77
N GLN A 236 5.03 -20.27 -7.95
CA GLN A 236 4.85 -21.71 -8.09
C GLN A 236 3.39 -22.10 -7.83
N LEU A 237 2.77 -21.60 -6.77
CA LEU A 237 1.39 -21.88 -6.42
C LEU A 237 0.41 -21.46 -7.53
N PHE A 238 0.55 -20.24 -8.06
CA PHE A 238 -0.33 -19.75 -9.13
C PHE A 238 -0.17 -20.56 -10.42
N LYS A 239 1.07 -20.96 -10.74
CA LYS A 239 1.36 -21.81 -11.90
C LYS A 239 0.76 -23.20 -11.75
N ASP A 240 0.96 -23.85 -10.59
CA ASP A 240 0.49 -25.22 -10.34
C ASP A 240 -1.04 -25.31 -10.33
N LEU A 241 -1.70 -24.28 -9.82
CA LEU A 241 -3.18 -24.18 -9.81
C LEU A 241 -3.76 -23.65 -11.13
N GLY A 242 -2.92 -23.26 -12.10
CA GLY A 242 -3.38 -22.75 -13.38
C GLY A 242 -4.16 -21.43 -13.31
N ILE A 243 -3.92 -20.61 -12.29
CA ILE A 243 -4.64 -19.34 -12.06
C ILE A 243 -4.45 -18.40 -13.26
N LYS A 244 -5.56 -17.79 -13.72
CA LYS A 244 -5.57 -16.82 -14.82
C LYS A 244 -5.87 -15.41 -14.37
N THR A 245 -6.84 -15.24 -13.48
CA THR A 245 -7.21 -13.92 -12.96
C THR A 245 -7.08 -13.88 -11.44
N ILE A 246 -6.39 -12.87 -10.92
CA ILE A 246 -6.28 -12.59 -9.49
C ILE A 246 -6.96 -11.25 -9.21
N VAL A 247 -7.98 -11.27 -8.36
CA VAL A 247 -8.64 -10.06 -7.84
C VAL A 247 -8.22 -9.83 -6.39
N THR A 248 -7.82 -8.61 -6.03
CA THR A 248 -7.45 -8.29 -4.64
C THR A 248 -8.01 -6.95 -4.18
N SER A 249 -8.52 -6.91 -2.94
CA SER A 249 -9.01 -5.66 -2.31
C SER A 249 -7.88 -4.87 -1.64
N CYS A 250 -6.62 -5.31 -1.74
CA CYS A 250 -5.49 -4.72 -1.04
C CYS A 250 -4.53 -4.02 -2.00
N ALA A 251 -4.45 -2.69 -1.93
CA ALA A 251 -3.47 -1.88 -2.64
C ALA A 251 -2.01 -2.38 -2.48
N GLY A 252 -1.66 -2.90 -1.30
CA GLY A 252 -0.33 -3.46 -1.05
C GLY A 252 -0.05 -4.75 -1.81
N CYS A 253 -1.03 -5.65 -1.90
CA CYS A 253 -0.92 -6.88 -2.70
C CYS A 253 -0.86 -6.52 -4.19
N TYR A 254 -1.79 -5.68 -4.65
CA TYR A 254 -1.86 -5.21 -6.03
C TYR A 254 -0.53 -4.65 -6.53
N ARG A 255 0.01 -3.60 -5.88
CA ARG A 255 1.32 -3.01 -6.23
C ARG A 255 2.46 -4.00 -6.21
N THR A 256 2.40 -4.99 -5.32
CA THR A 256 3.48 -5.99 -5.22
C THR A 256 3.48 -6.91 -6.43
N PHE A 257 2.30 -7.39 -6.84
CA PHE A 257 2.16 -8.21 -8.03
C PHE A 257 2.50 -7.43 -9.30
N ILE A 258 1.93 -6.23 -9.51
CA ILE A 258 2.12 -5.54 -10.79
C ILE A 258 3.48 -4.85 -10.95
N LYS A 259 4.16 -4.47 -9.84
CA LYS A 259 5.47 -3.80 -9.90
C LYS A 259 6.65 -4.67 -9.48
N ASP A 260 6.58 -5.42 -8.37
CA ASP A 260 7.74 -6.20 -7.90
C ASP A 260 7.82 -7.59 -8.52
N TYR A 261 6.68 -8.16 -8.91
CA TYR A 261 6.62 -9.45 -9.64
C TYR A 261 6.61 -9.22 -11.15
N LYS A 262 6.79 -7.97 -11.60
CA LYS A 262 6.81 -7.58 -13.01
C LYS A 262 7.72 -8.51 -13.83
N GLY A 263 7.20 -8.97 -14.96
CA GLY A 263 7.88 -9.91 -15.84
C GLY A 263 7.73 -11.39 -15.45
N LYS A 264 7.13 -11.71 -14.29
CA LYS A 264 6.95 -13.09 -13.79
C LYS A 264 5.49 -13.54 -13.73
N LEU A 265 4.53 -12.63 -13.93
CA LEU A 265 3.09 -12.87 -13.91
C LEU A 265 2.43 -12.47 -15.24
N ASN A 266 3.17 -12.51 -16.36
CA ASN A 266 2.69 -11.95 -17.63
C ASN A 266 1.46 -12.68 -18.20
N ASP A 267 1.25 -13.94 -17.80
CA ASP A 267 0.09 -14.75 -18.22
C ASP A 267 -1.10 -14.62 -17.26
N LEU A 268 -1.01 -13.76 -16.24
CA LEU A 268 -2.04 -13.53 -15.24
C LEU A 268 -2.57 -12.11 -15.34
N GLU A 269 -3.89 -11.99 -15.31
CA GLU A 269 -4.58 -10.72 -15.14
C GLU A 269 -4.66 -10.40 -13.64
N ILE A 270 -4.12 -9.25 -13.23
CA ILE A 270 -4.13 -8.81 -11.84
C ILE A 270 -5.02 -7.59 -11.72
N LEU A 271 -6.14 -7.73 -11.02
CA LEU A 271 -7.14 -6.69 -10.86
C LEU A 271 -7.29 -6.30 -9.39
N HIS A 272 -7.44 -5.00 -9.15
CA HIS A 272 -7.95 -4.49 -7.90
C HIS A 272 -9.48 -4.63 -7.87
N THR A 273 -10.08 -4.92 -6.71
CA THR A 273 -11.53 -5.16 -6.60
C THR A 273 -12.38 -4.01 -7.17
N SER A 274 -11.91 -2.77 -7.10
CA SER A 274 -12.64 -1.62 -7.67
C SER A 274 -12.63 -1.56 -9.21
N GLU A 275 -11.55 -1.99 -9.89
CA GLU A 275 -11.56 -2.09 -11.36
C GLU A 275 -12.38 -3.30 -11.81
N PHE A 276 -12.19 -4.45 -11.15
CA PHE A 276 -12.96 -5.63 -11.46
C PHE A 276 -14.47 -5.41 -11.35
N LEU A 277 -14.94 -4.79 -10.26
CA LEU A 277 -16.37 -4.57 -10.06
C LEU A 277 -16.94 -3.49 -10.99
N ILE A 278 -16.17 -2.48 -11.35
CA ILE A 278 -16.70 -1.43 -12.23
C ILE A 278 -16.90 -1.95 -13.65
N ASP A 279 -15.97 -2.76 -14.14
CA ASP A 279 -16.05 -3.37 -15.47
C ASP A 279 -17.13 -4.46 -15.48
N TYR A 280 -17.16 -5.33 -14.47
CA TYR A 280 -18.19 -6.37 -14.35
C TYR A 280 -19.62 -5.79 -14.32
N CYS A 281 -19.84 -4.70 -13.57
CA CYS A 281 -21.16 -4.07 -13.52
C CYS A 281 -21.55 -3.45 -14.88
N LYS A 282 -20.59 -2.85 -15.60
CA LYS A 282 -20.83 -2.28 -16.93
C LYS A 282 -21.17 -3.37 -17.95
N GLU A 283 -20.38 -4.45 -17.99
CA GLU A 283 -20.55 -5.55 -18.95
C GLU A 283 -21.86 -6.30 -18.76
N ASN A 284 -22.31 -6.46 -17.52
CA ASN A 284 -23.52 -7.20 -17.17
C ASN A 284 -24.75 -6.31 -16.97
N ASN A 285 -24.66 -5.01 -17.27
CA ASN A 285 -25.72 -4.01 -17.07
C ASN A 285 -26.31 -4.03 -15.65
N ILE A 286 -25.45 -4.18 -14.63
CA ILE A 286 -25.84 -4.17 -13.23
C ILE A 286 -25.95 -2.72 -12.76
N GLU A 287 -27.14 -2.36 -12.29
CA GLU A 287 -27.41 -1.05 -11.72
C GLU A 287 -27.09 -1.01 -10.22
N LEU A 288 -26.30 -0.03 -9.80
CA LEU A 288 -25.98 0.20 -8.38
C LEU A 288 -26.87 1.33 -7.84
N LYS A 289 -27.58 1.07 -6.74
CA LYS A 289 -28.47 2.06 -6.12
C LYS A 289 -27.68 3.12 -5.35
N LYS A 290 -28.14 4.36 -5.48
CA LYS A 290 -27.58 5.48 -4.71
C LYS A 290 -27.99 5.42 -3.25
N LEU A 291 -27.00 5.31 -2.37
CA LEU A 291 -27.13 5.37 -0.93
C LEU A 291 -27.24 6.83 -0.46
N GLN A 292 -28.15 7.10 0.48
CA GLN A 292 -28.35 8.43 1.07
C GLN A 292 -27.30 8.72 2.15
N ILE A 293 -26.02 8.69 1.78
CA ILE A 293 -24.87 8.95 2.65
C ILE A 293 -23.84 9.83 1.93
N THR A 294 -23.04 10.56 2.71
CA THR A 294 -21.92 11.36 2.19
C THR A 294 -20.61 10.68 2.54
N THR A 295 -19.74 10.51 1.55
CA THR A 295 -18.44 9.83 1.69
C THR A 295 -17.30 10.72 1.20
N THR A 296 -16.12 10.57 1.81
CA THR A 296 -14.85 11.02 1.24
C THR A 296 -13.88 9.85 1.07
N TYR A 297 -12.79 10.03 0.33
CA TYR A 297 -11.92 8.93 -0.10
C TYR A 297 -10.44 9.17 0.20
N HIS A 298 -9.80 8.21 0.88
CA HIS A 298 -8.36 8.14 1.01
C HIS A 298 -7.74 7.38 -0.16
N ASP A 299 -6.92 8.06 -0.97
CA ASP A 299 -6.08 7.43 -1.99
C ASP A 299 -4.94 6.59 -1.36
N PRO A 300 -4.99 5.25 -1.43
CA PRO A 300 -3.89 4.43 -0.93
C PRO A 300 -2.67 4.64 -1.81
N CYS A 301 -1.53 5.03 -1.23
CA CYS A 301 -0.33 5.36 -2.00
C CYS A 301 0.12 4.26 -2.96
N HIS A 302 0.10 2.99 -2.54
CA HIS A 302 0.45 1.86 -3.40
C HIS A 302 -0.49 1.67 -4.60
N LEU A 303 -1.74 2.12 -4.52
CA LEU A 303 -2.68 2.07 -5.64
C LEU A 303 -2.50 3.32 -6.54
N GLY A 304 -2.52 4.50 -5.93
CA GLY A 304 -2.30 5.78 -6.61
C GLY A 304 -0.86 5.96 -7.10
N ARG A 305 -0.01 6.64 -6.32
CA ARG A 305 1.34 7.08 -6.74
C ARG A 305 2.25 5.97 -7.29
N HIS A 306 2.04 4.71 -6.89
CA HIS A 306 2.86 3.62 -7.40
C HIS A 306 2.30 2.97 -8.65
N CYS A 307 1.00 3.08 -8.93
CA CYS A 307 0.36 2.32 -10.02
C CYS A 307 -0.55 3.17 -10.92
N ASP A 308 -0.58 4.50 -10.73
CA ASP A 308 -1.40 5.46 -11.47
C ASP A 308 -2.91 5.14 -11.44
N PHE A 309 -3.35 4.47 -10.38
CA PHE A 309 -4.72 3.98 -10.25
C PHE A 309 -5.52 4.90 -9.32
N TYR A 310 -6.38 5.73 -9.93
CA TYR A 310 -7.15 6.76 -9.21
C TYR A 310 -8.65 6.76 -9.51
N TYR A 311 -9.06 6.33 -10.70
CA TYR A 311 -10.41 6.59 -11.21
C TYR A 311 -11.48 5.57 -10.80
N PRO A 312 -11.23 4.24 -10.86
CA PRO A 312 -12.28 3.26 -10.56
C PRO A 312 -12.97 3.43 -9.19
N PRO A 313 -12.25 3.70 -8.08
CA PRO A 313 -12.90 3.92 -6.79
C PRO A 313 -13.81 5.15 -6.78
N ARG A 314 -13.41 6.22 -7.48
CA ARG A 314 -14.17 7.48 -7.56
C ARG A 314 -15.43 7.32 -8.38
N GLU A 315 -15.35 6.68 -9.54
CA GLU A 315 -16.52 6.44 -10.39
C GLU A 315 -17.57 5.60 -9.66
N LEU A 316 -17.15 4.60 -8.87
CA LEU A 316 -18.07 3.83 -8.03
C LEU A 316 -18.70 4.69 -6.92
N LEU A 317 -17.90 5.52 -6.23
CA LEU A 317 -18.40 6.41 -5.16
C LEU A 317 -19.36 7.47 -5.69
N ASP A 318 -19.05 8.12 -6.82
CA ASP A 318 -19.91 9.13 -7.45
C ASP A 318 -21.29 8.55 -7.83
N LYS A 319 -21.33 7.28 -8.26
CA LYS A 319 -22.57 6.57 -8.58
C LYS A 319 -23.39 6.25 -7.33
N ILE A 320 -22.74 5.74 -6.28
CA ILE A 320 -23.46 5.13 -5.15
C ILE A 320 -23.61 6.05 -3.93
N THR A 321 -22.95 7.21 -3.84
CA THR A 321 -23.03 8.10 -2.66
C THR A 321 -23.05 9.59 -3.03
N GLY A 322 -23.19 10.45 -2.03
CA GLY A 322 -22.76 11.86 -2.10
C GLY A 322 -21.25 11.97 -1.91
N PHE A 323 -20.47 11.68 -2.95
CA PHE A 323 -19.01 11.72 -2.88
C PHE A 323 -18.47 13.16 -2.78
N LYS A 324 -17.57 13.39 -1.82
CA LYS A 324 -16.84 14.64 -1.63
C LYS A 324 -15.34 14.38 -1.55
N GLU A 325 -14.58 15.03 -2.42
CA GLU A 325 -13.12 14.97 -2.40
C GLU A 325 -12.54 15.78 -1.24
N MET A 326 -11.46 15.26 -0.65
CA MET A 326 -10.61 16.04 0.25
C MET A 326 -9.85 17.12 -0.50
N LYS A 327 -9.23 18.06 0.23
CA LYS A 327 -8.35 19.07 -0.36
C LYS A 327 -7.16 18.46 -1.11
N ARG A 328 -6.50 17.46 -0.50
CA ARG A 328 -5.39 16.70 -1.12
C ARG A 328 -5.87 15.33 -1.58
N VAL A 329 -5.84 15.12 -2.89
CA VAL A 329 -6.34 13.92 -3.57
C VAL A 329 -5.36 13.42 -4.61
N ARG A 330 -5.56 12.18 -5.04
CA ARG A 330 -4.76 11.49 -6.05
C ARG A 330 -3.27 11.53 -5.67
N GLU A 331 -2.41 11.97 -6.57
CA GLU A 331 -0.97 12.09 -6.38
C GLU A 331 -0.58 13.03 -5.23
N ASN A 332 -1.45 14.00 -4.92
CA ASN A 332 -1.28 14.97 -3.84
C ASN A 332 -1.66 14.43 -2.44
N ALA A 333 -2.32 13.26 -2.35
CA ALA A 333 -2.83 12.74 -1.09
C ALA A 333 -1.71 12.42 -0.07
N ILE A 334 -1.96 12.75 1.21
CA ILE A 334 -1.04 12.37 2.30
C ILE A 334 -1.20 10.88 2.61
N CYS A 335 -0.08 10.20 2.84
CA CYS A 335 -0.07 8.78 3.23
C CYS A 335 -0.78 8.57 4.57
N CYS A 336 -1.53 7.47 4.71
CA CYS A 336 -2.14 7.10 6.00
C CYS A 336 -1.13 6.85 7.13
N GLY A 337 0.15 6.60 6.82
CA GLY A 337 1.22 6.40 7.80
C GLY A 337 1.68 4.95 8.02
N ALA A 338 0.91 3.96 7.55
CA ALA A 338 1.13 2.58 7.97
C ALA A 338 2.29 1.84 7.26
N GLY A 339 2.51 2.18 5.98
CA GLY A 339 3.38 1.44 5.05
C GLY A 339 4.86 1.44 5.42
N GLY A 340 5.69 0.73 4.64
CA GLY A 340 7.14 0.75 4.80
C GLY A 340 7.69 0.12 6.08
N GLY A 341 6.86 -0.61 6.85
CA GLY A 341 7.20 -1.14 8.17
C GLY A 341 7.03 -0.14 9.32
N VAL A 342 6.56 1.08 9.02
CA VAL A 342 6.46 2.17 10.00
C VAL A 342 5.45 1.86 11.09
N LYS A 343 4.26 1.32 10.76
CA LYS A 343 3.24 1.01 11.77
C LYS A 343 3.74 0.13 12.92
N LYS A 344 4.64 -0.81 12.62
CA LYS A 344 5.16 -1.77 13.60
C LYS A 344 6.36 -1.18 14.37
N ALA A 345 7.30 -0.52 13.70
CA ALA A 345 8.53 -0.02 14.34
C ALA A 345 8.39 1.39 14.95
N PHE A 346 7.51 2.22 14.40
CA PHE A 346 7.29 3.61 14.81
C PHE A 346 5.77 3.87 14.89
N SER A 347 5.10 3.18 15.80
CA SER A 347 3.64 3.17 15.90
C SER A 347 3.05 4.56 16.18
N GLU A 348 3.72 5.36 17.01
CA GLU A 348 3.34 6.74 17.31
C GLU A 348 3.44 7.65 16.07
N LEU A 349 4.56 7.59 15.35
CA LEU A 349 4.72 8.27 14.06
C LEU A 349 3.60 7.89 13.07
N SER A 350 3.32 6.60 12.93
CA SER A 350 2.23 6.08 12.08
C SER A 350 0.86 6.61 12.49
N LEU A 351 0.62 6.78 13.78
CA LEU A 351 -0.64 7.29 14.32
C LEU A 351 -0.78 8.80 14.09
N GLU A 352 0.27 9.59 14.32
CA GLU A 352 0.26 11.03 14.03
C GLU A 352 -0.02 11.31 12.55
N MET A 353 0.62 10.57 11.64
CA MET A 353 0.34 10.68 10.19
C MET A 353 -1.12 10.36 9.86
N SER A 354 -1.69 9.36 10.53
CA SER A 354 -3.09 8.98 10.36
C SER A 354 -4.04 10.09 10.81
N ILE A 355 -3.80 10.69 11.99
CA ILE A 355 -4.58 11.81 12.53
C ILE A 355 -4.59 12.98 11.55
N LYS A 356 -3.44 13.33 10.97
CA LYS A 356 -3.35 14.40 9.96
C LYS A 356 -4.19 14.12 8.72
N ARG A 357 -4.30 12.86 8.28
CA ARG A 357 -5.17 12.51 7.15
C ARG A 357 -6.65 12.53 7.54
N VAL A 358 -6.99 12.14 8.77
CA VAL A 358 -8.37 12.21 9.29
C VAL A 358 -8.83 13.66 9.42
N GLU A 359 -7.95 14.58 9.83
CA GLU A 359 -8.23 16.03 9.85
C GLU A 359 -8.68 16.55 8.49
N GLU A 360 -7.99 16.16 7.40
CA GLU A 360 -8.42 16.54 6.05
C GLU A 360 -9.78 15.95 5.67
N ALA A 361 -10.06 14.73 6.12
CA ALA A 361 -11.33 14.06 5.83
C ALA A 361 -12.49 14.78 6.54
N GLU A 362 -12.27 15.30 7.75
CA GLU A 362 -13.28 16.06 8.50
C GLU A 362 -13.65 17.38 7.80
N GLU A 363 -12.69 18.03 7.14
CA GLU A 363 -12.94 19.27 6.36
C GLU A 363 -13.97 19.06 5.23
N THR A 364 -14.21 17.82 4.80
CA THR A 364 -15.22 17.51 3.76
C THR A 364 -16.65 17.45 4.29
N GLU A 365 -16.82 17.40 5.62
CA GLU A 365 -18.10 17.15 6.31
C GLU A 365 -18.78 15.83 5.88
N ALA A 366 -18.02 14.88 5.31
CA ALA A 366 -18.52 13.55 5.01
C ALA A 366 -18.80 12.77 6.31
N SER A 367 -19.75 11.83 6.26
CA SER A 367 -20.02 10.93 7.39
C SER A 367 -19.08 9.73 7.41
N TYR A 368 -18.54 9.37 6.25
CA TYR A 368 -17.72 8.17 6.07
C TYR A 368 -16.40 8.49 5.35
N LEU A 369 -15.31 7.93 5.88
CA LEU A 369 -14.01 7.89 5.21
C LEU A 369 -13.82 6.52 4.54
N VAL A 370 -13.70 6.53 3.23
CA VAL A 370 -13.54 5.33 2.39
C VAL A 370 -12.07 5.07 2.09
N SER A 371 -11.67 3.80 2.11
CA SER A 371 -10.37 3.33 1.63
C SER A 371 -10.55 2.06 0.80
N THR A 372 -9.67 1.86 -0.18
CA THR A 372 -9.57 0.62 -0.99
C THR A 372 -8.30 -0.17 -0.63
N CYS A 373 -7.95 -0.16 0.64
CA CYS A 373 -6.79 -0.84 1.16
C CYS A 373 -7.04 -1.18 2.64
N PRO A 374 -7.07 -2.47 3.00
CA PRO A 374 -7.28 -2.93 4.38
C PRO A 374 -6.23 -2.35 5.34
N PHE A 375 -4.98 -2.23 4.89
CA PHE A 375 -3.92 -1.70 5.74
C PHE A 375 -4.08 -0.19 6.01
N CYS A 376 -4.57 0.56 5.02
CA CYS A 376 -4.94 1.96 5.21
C CYS A 376 -6.20 2.09 6.09
N HIS A 377 -7.22 1.25 5.85
CA HIS A 377 -8.44 1.20 6.65
C HIS A 377 -8.12 1.02 8.13
N ARG A 378 -7.30 0.01 8.47
CA ARG A 378 -6.87 -0.24 9.86
C ARG A 378 -6.19 0.97 10.49
N ASN A 379 -5.25 1.60 9.78
CA ASN A 379 -4.50 2.71 10.37
C ASN A 379 -5.31 4.01 10.47
N LEU A 380 -6.20 4.27 9.50
CA LEU A 380 -7.12 5.42 9.53
C LEU A 380 -8.17 5.25 10.61
N LEU A 381 -8.65 4.03 10.86
CA LEU A 381 -9.51 3.72 11.99
C LEU A 381 -8.83 4.05 13.33
N ASP A 382 -7.56 3.68 13.51
CA ASP A 382 -6.80 4.06 14.72
C ASP A 382 -6.72 5.60 14.87
N GLY A 383 -6.54 6.32 13.76
CA GLY A 383 -6.54 7.79 13.72
C GLY A 383 -7.89 8.40 14.11
N ILE A 384 -8.99 7.87 13.57
CA ILE A 384 -10.37 8.25 13.91
C ILE A 384 -10.61 8.07 15.41
N ILE A 385 -10.26 6.89 15.95
CA ILE A 385 -10.45 6.56 17.37
C ILE A 385 -9.62 7.48 18.25
N LYS A 386 -8.33 7.67 17.94
CA LYS A 386 -7.43 8.52 18.74
C LYS A 386 -7.86 9.98 18.73
N LYS A 387 -8.34 10.48 17.59
CA LYS A 387 -8.84 11.86 17.43
C LYS A 387 -10.23 12.04 18.03
N LYS A 388 -10.98 10.95 18.30
CA LYS A 388 -12.41 10.98 18.64
C LYS A 388 -13.24 11.67 17.55
N SER A 389 -12.90 11.41 16.30
CA SER A 389 -13.61 11.94 15.14
C SER A 389 -15.01 11.32 15.02
N ASN A 390 -15.95 12.09 14.46
CA ASN A 390 -17.29 11.59 14.11
C ASN A 390 -17.31 10.79 12.78
N LEU A 391 -16.20 10.78 12.03
CA LEU A 391 -16.07 9.99 10.81
C LEU A 391 -16.16 8.50 11.11
N LYS A 392 -16.85 7.77 10.23
CA LYS A 392 -16.87 6.30 10.26
C LYS A 392 -15.97 5.75 9.17
N MET A 393 -15.07 4.84 9.53
CA MET A 393 -14.28 4.11 8.55
C MET A 393 -15.17 3.09 7.83
N ILE A 394 -15.08 3.01 6.50
CA ILE A 394 -15.79 2.01 5.70
C ILE A 394 -14.95 1.62 4.48
N ASP A 395 -14.97 0.37 4.07
CA ASP A 395 -14.38 -0.05 2.80
C ASP A 395 -15.33 0.17 1.62
N LEU A 396 -14.79 0.40 0.43
CA LEU A 396 -15.60 0.57 -0.79
C LEU A 396 -16.52 -0.63 -1.04
N THR A 397 -16.06 -1.85 -0.77
CA THR A 397 -16.84 -3.07 -0.98
C THR A 397 -18.06 -3.16 -0.04
N GLU A 398 -17.97 -2.61 1.17
CA GLU A 398 -19.13 -2.54 2.07
C GLU A 398 -20.21 -1.59 1.56
N LEU A 399 -19.84 -0.56 0.80
CA LEU A 399 -20.79 0.33 0.15
C LEU A 399 -21.40 -0.32 -1.09
N ILE A 400 -20.60 -1.00 -1.90
CA ILE A 400 -21.08 -1.66 -3.12
C ILE A 400 -22.10 -2.75 -2.77
N ILE A 401 -21.84 -3.59 -1.76
CA ILE A 401 -22.81 -4.63 -1.39
C ILE A 401 -24.16 -4.02 -0.97
N LYS A 402 -24.16 -2.91 -0.24
CA LYS A 402 -25.39 -2.19 0.15
C LYS A 402 -26.10 -1.54 -1.04
N SER A 403 -25.35 -1.15 -2.08
CA SER A 403 -25.92 -0.58 -3.31
C SER A 403 -26.52 -1.64 -4.24
N LEU A 404 -26.19 -2.92 -4.04
CA LEU A 404 -26.76 -4.06 -4.77
C LEU A 404 -28.05 -4.58 -4.12
N ASP A 405 -28.37 -4.18 -2.89
CA ASP A 405 -29.63 -4.48 -2.20
C ASP A 405 -30.76 -3.58 -2.69
#